data_AF-A0A1V3VRK2-F1
#
_entry.id   AF-A0A1V3VRK2-F1
#
_cell.length_a   1.000
_cell.length_b   1.000
_cell.length_c   1.000
_cell.angle_alpha   90.00
_cell.angle_beta   90.00
_cell.angle_gamma   90.00
#
_symmetry.space_group_name_H-M   'P 1'
#
loop_
_entity.id
_entity.type
_entity.pdbx_description
1 polymer ?
#
loop_
_entity_poly.entity_id
_entity_poly.type
_entity_poly.pdbx_seq_one_letter_code
_entity_poly.pdbx_strand_id
1 'polypeptide(L)' 'MAVPKNLRVFTLFTDGVNQIGRVTGFTPPKLTRKTEAYRGGGMAG' A
#
# COMPACT_ATOMS: atom_id res chain seq x y z
N MET A 1 21.73 9.71 -12.09
CA MET A 1 21.07 10.55 -11.07
C MET A 1 19.62 10.12 -10.92
N ALA A 2 19.18 9.78 -9.70
CA ALA A 2 17.80 9.35 -9.46
C ALA A 2 16.89 10.58 -9.31
N VAL A 3 15.89 10.71 -10.18
CA VAL A 3 14.87 11.77 -10.09
C VAL A 3 13.94 11.46 -8.91
N PRO A 4 13.57 12.44 -8.07
CA PRO A 4 12.64 12.22 -6.97
C PRO A 4 11.25 11.81 -7.48
N LYS A 5 10.74 10.68 -7.00
CA LYS A 5 9.41 10.11 -7.35
C LYS A 5 8.41 10.30 -6.20
N ASN A 6 8.14 11.55 -5.85
CA ASN A 6 7.21 11.87 -4.76
C ASN A 6 5.78 12.06 -5.30
N LEU A 7 4.79 11.47 -4.63
CA LEU A 7 3.37 11.68 -4.94
C LEU A 7 2.95 13.06 -4.42
N ARG A 8 2.43 13.92 -5.30
CA ARG A 8 2.00 15.30 -4.96
C ARG A 8 0.49 15.47 -4.88
N VAL A 9 -0.25 14.77 -5.74
CA VAL A 9 -1.70 14.89 -5.88
C VAL A 9 -2.27 13.50 -6.12
N PHE A 10 -3.43 13.23 -5.54
CA PHE A 10 -4.20 12.01 -5.77
C PHE A 10 -5.68 12.36 -5.98
N THR A 11 -6.42 11.46 -6.63
CA THR A 11 -7.86 11.60 -6.86
C THR A 11 -8.55 10.29 -6.49
N LEU A 12 -9.70 10.39 -5.82
CA LEU A 12 -10.57 9.24 -5.54
C LEU A 12 -11.82 9.32 -6.39
N PHE A 13 -12.17 8.21 -7.03
CA PHE A 13 -13.44 8.02 -7.70
C PHE A 13 -14.26 6.99 -6.92
N THR A 14 -15.51 7.33 -6.62
CA THR A 14 -16.48 6.44 -5.97
C THR A 14 -17.71 6.40 -6.85
N ASP A 15 -18.12 5.21 -7.30
CA ASP A 15 -19.26 5.00 -8.18
C ASP A 15 -19.24 5.88 -9.45
N GLY A 16 -18.05 6.13 -10.01
CA GLY A 16 -17.84 7.00 -11.18
C GLY A 16 -17.87 8.50 -10.89
N VAL A 17 -18.18 8.90 -9.65
CA VAL A 17 -18.18 10.29 -9.21
C VAL A 17 -16.80 10.68 -8.68
N ASN A 18 -16.29 11.79 -9.18
CA ASN A 18 -15.02 12.35 -8.76
C ASN A 18 -15.15 13.06 -7.40
N GLN A 19 -14.31 12.72 -6.42
CA GLN A 19 -14.33 13.28 -5.07
C GLN A 19 -13.22 14.33 -4.82
N ILE A 20 -12.74 15.00 -5.88
CA ILE A 20 -11.79 16.12 -5.76
C ILE A 20 -12.29 17.15 -4.74
N GLY A 21 -11.40 17.57 -3.84
CA GLY A 21 -11.68 18.58 -2.81
C GLY A 21 -12.45 18.06 -1.59
N ARG A 22 -12.93 16.81 -1.60
CA ARG A 22 -13.63 16.19 -0.45
C ARG A 22 -12.75 15.23 0.35
N VAL A 23 -11.83 14.54 -0.32
CA VAL A 23 -10.92 13.57 0.31
C VAL A 23 -9.55 14.22 0.53
N THR A 24 -9.17 14.41 1.79
CA THR A 24 -7.90 15.05 2.19
C THR A 24 -6.75 14.06 2.37
N GLY A 25 -7.05 12.76 2.49
CA GLY A 25 -6.05 11.71 2.62
C GLY A 25 -6.63 10.33 2.33
N PHE A 26 -5.77 9.38 1.94
CA PHE A 26 -6.14 8.00 1.66
C PHE A 26 -5.12 7.05 2.30
N THR A 27 -5.61 6.04 3.02
CA THR A 27 -4.77 4.97 3.58
C THR A 27 -4.96 3.70 2.74
N PRO A 28 -3.97 3.31 1.92
CA PRO A 28 -4.07 2.08 1.14
C PRO A 28 -4.09 0.85 2.06
N PRO A 29 -4.77 -0.24 1.67
CA PRO A 29 -4.78 -1.47 2.45
C PRO A 29 -3.36 -2.04 2.54
N LYS A 30 -3.00 -2.51 3.72
CA LYS A 30 -1.69 -3.11 3.95
C LYS A 30 -1.64 -4.49 3.27
N LEU A 31 -0.78 -4.62 2.27
CA LEU A 31 -0.50 -5.91 1.62
C LEU A 31 0.58 -6.65 2.43
N THR A 32 0.16 -7.60 3.25
CA THR A 32 1.07 -8.51 3.97
C THR A 32 0.79 -9.94 3.61
N ARG A 33 1.85 -10.71 3.33
CA ARG A 33 1.75 -12.17 3.23
C ARG A 33 1.82 -12.75 4.64
N LYS A 34 0.85 -13.58 5.00
CA LYS A 34 0.91 -14.39 6.23
C LYS A 34 1.80 -15.59 5.94
N THR A 35 3.08 -15.46 6.24
CA THR A 35 4.04 -16.57 6.15
C THR A 35 4.11 -17.28 7.49
N GLU A 36 4.14 -18.61 7.46
CA GLU A 36 4.41 -19.41 8.65
C GLU A 36 5.91 -19.55 8.84
N ALA A 37 6.37 -19.45 10.08
CA ALA A 37 7.76 -19.75 10.44
C ALA A 37 7.93 -21.27 10.51
N TYR A 38 7.84 -21.94 9.36
CA TYR A 38 8.04 -23.37 9.28
C TYR A 38 9.51 -23.71 9.52
N ARG A 39 9.77 -24.56 10.53
CA ARG A 39 11.09 -25.10 10.84
C ARG A 39 11.06 -26.62 10.75
N GLY A 40 11.83 -27.18 9.82
CA GLY A 40 12.08 -28.61 9.74
C GLY A 40 13.03 -29.09 10.84
N GLY A 41 12.94 -30.36 11.24
CA GLY A 41 13.83 -30.93 12.24
C GLY A 41 15.30 -30.77 11.85
N GLY A 42 16.08 -30.12 12.72
CA GLY A 42 17.52 -29.84 12.51
C GLY A 42 17.84 -28.49 11.87
N MET A 43 16.86 -27.65 11.51
CA MET A 43 17.12 -26.30 10.99
C MET A 43 17.20 -25.25 12.10
N ALA A 44 18.36 -24.60 12.22
CA ALA A 44 18.51 -23.39 13.02
C ALA A 44 18.05 -22.17 12.20
N GLY A 45 16.85 -21.66 12.49
CA GLY A 45 16.32 -20.40 11.92
C GLY A 45 15.03 -20.57 11.16
#